data_AF-A0A9E5J3J8-F1
#
_entry.id   AF-A0A9E5J3J8-F1
#
_cell.length_a   1.000
_cell.length_b   1.000
_cell.length_c   1.000
_cell.angle_alpha   90.00
_cell.angle_beta   90.00
_cell.angle_gamma   90.00
#
_symmetry.space_group_name_H-M   'P 1'
#
loop_
_entity.id
_entity.type
_entity.pdbx_description
1 polymer ?
#
loop_
_entity_poly.entity_id
_entity_poly.type
_entity_poly.pdbx_seq_one_letter_code
_entity_poly.pdbx_strand_id
1 'polypeptide(L)'
;MLWDIFCRVIDNHGDLGVCWRLSADLASRGHQIRLWVDDASALDWMAPEVRLNAAGWGQLAIETGCIDVRPWSAPLSGTCSASDIWVEAFGCDLPDHFVHWASAETASPLQAQRPVWLNLEYLSAEPYVERSHKL
;
A
#
# COMPACT_ATOMS: atom_id res chain seq x y z
N MET A 1 -11.20 7.08 4.04
CA MET A 1 -10.38 7.02 2.81
C MET A 1 -9.76 5.64 2.70
N LEU A 2 -9.67 5.15 1.47
CA LEU A 2 -9.03 3.91 1.09
C LEU A 2 -7.63 4.21 0.54
N TRP A 3 -6.61 3.55 1.07
CA TRP A 3 -5.21 3.71 0.68
C TRP A 3 -4.70 2.39 0.09
N ASP A 4 -4.03 2.47 -1.07
CA ASP A 4 -3.16 1.40 -1.55
C ASP A 4 -1.71 1.74 -1.24
N ILE A 5 -1.03 0.86 -0.52
CA ILE A 5 0.39 0.99 -0.22
C ILE A 5 1.12 -0.18 -0.88
N PHE A 6 2.05 0.12 -1.78
CA PHE A 6 2.81 -0.85 -2.55
C PHE A 6 4.21 -0.95 -1.98
N CYS A 7 4.56 -2.14 -1.49
CA CYS A 7 5.87 -2.44 -0.94
C CYS A 7 6.47 -3.63 -1.68
N ARG A 8 7.58 -3.40 -2.38
CA ARG A 8 8.42 -4.47 -2.90
C ARG A 8 9.59 -4.65 -1.95
N VAL A 9 9.75 -5.85 -1.39
CA VAL A 9 10.77 -6.13 -0.39
C VAL A 9 12.12 -6.27 -1.08
N ILE A 10 12.93 -5.21 -1.02
CA ILE A 10 14.28 -5.20 -1.60
C ILE A 10 15.33 -5.24 -0.49
N ASP A 11 15.15 -4.46 0.58
CA ASP A 11 16.03 -4.52 1.76
C ASP A 11 15.43 -5.38 2.87
N ASN A 12 15.58 -6.71 2.75
CA ASN A 12 15.23 -7.77 3.71
C ASN A 12 13.86 -7.59 4.40
N HIS A 13 13.79 -6.73 5.41
CA HIS A 13 12.61 -6.44 6.22
C HIS A 13 12.39 -4.94 6.47
N GLY A 14 13.31 -4.07 6.06
CA GLY A 14 13.25 -2.62 6.33
C GLY A 14 12.04 -1.98 5.66
N ASP A 15 11.88 -2.23 4.36
CA ASP A 15 10.82 -1.64 3.54
C ASP A 15 9.44 -2.05 4.02
N LEU A 16 9.26 -3.35 4.26
CA LEU A 16 8.02 -3.91 4.77
C LEU A 16 7.73 -3.42 6.20
N GLY A 17 8.75 -3.30 7.04
CA GLY A 17 8.63 -2.72 8.39
C GLY A 17 8.12 -1.28 8.38
N VAL A 18 8.62 -0.45 7.47
CA VAL A 18 8.17 0.94 7.32
C VAL A 18 6.75 0.98 6.76
N CYS A 19 6.46 0.23 5.69
CA CYS A 19 5.13 0.18 5.08
C CYS A 19 4.05 -0.36 6.04
N TRP A 20 4.39 -1.38 6.83
CA TRP A 20 3.52 -1.92 7.88
C TRP A 20 3.24 -0.87 8.96
N ARG A 21 4.28 -0.20 9.47
CA ARG A 21 4.11 0.84 10.48
C ARG A 21 3.23 1.99 9.99
N LEU A 22 3.42 2.43 8.75
CA LEU A 22 2.57 3.43 8.10
C LEU A 22 1.12 2.95 8.01
N SER A 23 0.91 1.70 7.57
CA SER A 23 -0.42 1.08 7.46
C SER A 23 -1.15 1.04 8.80
N ALA A 24 -0.46 0.61 9.86
CA ALA A 24 -1.00 0.55 11.22
C ALA A 24 -1.38 1.93 11.77
N ASP A 25 -0.52 2.94 11.60
CA ASP A 25 -0.81 4.32 12.03
C ASP A 25 -2.03 4.88 11.27
N LEU A 26 -2.10 4.73 9.95
CA LEU A 26 -3.24 5.21 9.16
C LEU A 26 -4.54 4.49 9.53
N ALA A 27 -4.51 3.17 9.73
CA ALA A 27 -5.68 2.40 10.13
C ALA A 27 -6.18 2.80 11.53
N SER A 28 -5.26 3.10 12.47
CA SER A 28 -5.60 3.64 13.80
C SER A 28 -6.25 5.04 13.76
N ARG A 29 -6.11 5.76 12.63
CA ARG A 29 -6.78 7.05 12.36
C ARG A 29 -8.08 6.90 11.59
N GLY A 30 -8.53 5.66 11.37
CA GLY A 30 -9.80 5.34 10.73
C GLY A 30 -9.74 5.19 9.20
N HIS A 31 -8.56 4.97 8.64
CA HIS A 31 -8.41 4.67 7.23
C HIS A 31 -8.51 3.17 6.94
N GLN A 32 -8.89 2.85 5.70
CA GLN A 32 -8.86 1.49 5.16
C GLN A 32 -7.60 1.35 4.32
N ILE A 33 -6.79 0.33 4.58
CA ILE A 33 -5.50 0.13 3.93
C ILE A 33 -5.54 -1.19 3.16
N ARG A 34 -5.04 -1.16 1.91
CA ARG A 34 -4.65 -2.34 1.15
C ARG A 34 -3.13 -2.30 1.00
N LEU A 35 -2.44 -3.17 1.71
CA LEU A 35 -0.99 -3.29 1.67
C LEU A 35 -0.63 -4.39 0.67
N TRP A 36 -0.05 -4.01 -0.47
CA TRP A 36 0.37 -4.90 -1.54
C TRP A 36 1.84 -5.25 -1.36
N VAL A 37 2.14 -6.54 -1.25
CA VAL A 37 3.49 -7.04 -0.93
C VAL A 37 3.88 -8.20 -1.83
N ASP A 38 5.09 -8.18 -2.36
CA ASP A 38 5.65 -9.31 -3.12
C ASP A 38 6.09 -10.46 -2.21
N ASP A 39 6.64 -10.15 -1.05
CA ASP A 39 6.93 -11.10 0.03
C ASP A 39 6.44 -10.54 1.39
N ALA A 40 5.36 -11.13 1.91
CA ALA A 40 4.78 -10.75 3.20
C ALA A 40 5.30 -11.59 4.39
N SER A 41 6.23 -12.53 4.17
CA SER A 41 6.66 -13.50 5.19
C SER A 41 7.17 -12.89 6.49
N ALA A 42 7.77 -11.69 6.43
CA ALA A 42 8.22 -11.00 7.64
C ALA A 42 7.07 -10.60 8.59
N LEU A 43 5.84 -10.46 8.07
CA LEU A 43 4.67 -10.16 8.91
C LEU A 43 4.32 -11.32 9.86
N ASP A 44 4.70 -12.55 9.56
CA ASP A 44 4.43 -13.71 10.44
C ASP A 44 5.03 -13.52 11.84
N TRP A 45 6.16 -12.81 11.94
CA TRP A 45 6.80 -12.49 13.22
C TRP A 45 6.64 -11.02 13.64
N MET A 46 6.56 -10.08 12.69
CA MET A 46 6.40 -8.65 12.99
C MET A 46 4.99 -8.28 13.43
N ALA A 47 3.99 -8.97 12.88
CA ALA A 47 2.57 -8.70 13.07
C ALA A 47 1.76 -10.01 13.01
N PRO A 48 2.03 -10.98 13.92
CA PRO A 48 1.41 -12.31 13.89
C PRO A 48 -0.13 -12.28 13.95
N GLU A 49 -0.72 -11.19 14.44
CA GLU A 49 -2.16 -10.95 14.48
C GLU A 49 -2.82 -10.88 13.09
N VAL A 50 -2.07 -10.54 12.03
CA VAL A 50 -2.58 -10.48 10.65
C VAL A 50 -3.00 -11.85 10.13
N ARG A 51 -2.32 -12.90 10.60
CA ARG A 51 -2.52 -14.31 10.22
C ARG A 51 -2.55 -14.51 8.70
N LEU A 52 -1.39 -14.45 8.08
CA LEU A 52 -1.28 -14.71 6.65
C LEU A 52 -1.70 -16.13 6.30
N ASN A 53 -2.44 -16.28 5.21
CA ASN A 53 -2.66 -17.58 4.59
C ASN A 53 -1.50 -17.94 3.64
N ALA A 54 -1.51 -19.18 3.15
CA ALA A 54 -0.46 -19.69 2.26
C ALA A 54 -0.32 -18.91 0.93
N ALA A 55 -1.30 -18.09 0.56
CA ALA A 55 -1.29 -17.25 -0.63
C ALA A 55 -0.86 -15.80 -0.32
N GLY A 56 -0.41 -15.49 0.89
CA GLY A 56 0.06 -14.16 1.30
C GLY A 56 -1.05 -13.16 1.61
N TRP A 57 -2.29 -13.62 1.78
CA TRP A 57 -3.40 -12.76 2.21
C TRP A 57 -3.52 -12.74 3.73
N GLY A 58 -3.82 -11.58 4.27
CA GLY A 58 -4.18 -11.43 5.68
C GLY A 58 -5.06 -10.21 5.91
N GLN A 59 -5.68 -10.14 7.08
CA GLN A 59 -6.51 -9.00 7.44
C GLN A 59 -6.38 -8.71 8.92
N LEU A 60 -6.23 -7.43 9.24
CA LEU A 60 -6.25 -6.94 10.60
C LEU A 60 -7.28 -5.82 10.74
N ALA A 61 -8.34 -6.09 11.50
CA ALA A 61 -9.27 -5.05 11.94
C ALA A 61 -8.68 -4.33 13.15
N ILE A 62 -8.68 -3.01 13.09
CA ILE A 62 -8.34 -2.10 14.19
C ILE A 62 -9.62 -1.37 14.57
N GLU A 63 -9.74 -0.88 15.80
CA GLU A 63 -10.99 -0.29 16.33
C GLU A 63 -11.66 0.72 15.37
N THR A 64 -10.86 1.52 14.68
CA THR A 64 -11.31 2.59 13.78
C THR A 64 -11.20 2.24 12.29
N GLY A 65 -10.41 1.22 11.92
CA GLY A 65 -10.00 0.99 10.53
C GLY A 65 -9.59 -0.46 10.25
N CYS A 66 -9.01 -0.72 9.08
CA CYS A 66 -8.58 -2.07 8.73
C CYS A 66 -7.38 -2.06 7.79
N ILE A 67 -6.62 -3.15 7.84
CA ILE A 67 -5.50 -3.42 6.94
C ILE A 67 -5.77 -4.75 6.25
N ASP A 68 -5.89 -4.72 4.93
CA ASP A 68 -5.94 -5.88 4.05
C ASP A 68 -4.54 -6.09 3.46
N VAL A 69 -3.85 -7.15 3.86
CA VAL A 69 -2.58 -7.54 3.23
C VAL A 69 -2.89 -8.38 2.01
N ARG A 70 -2.31 -7.99 0.86
CA ARG A 70 -2.54 -8.60 -0.44
C ARG A 70 -1.22 -9.01 -1.06
N PRO A 71 -1.14 -10.20 -1.66
CA PRO A 71 0.01 -10.53 -2.50
C PRO A 71 0.08 -9.56 -3.69
N TRP A 72 1.28 -9.29 -4.16
CA TRP A 72 1.55 -8.38 -5.27
C TRP A 72 0.81 -8.74 -6.56
N SER A 73 0.47 -10.02 -6.73
CA SER A 73 -0.27 -10.54 -7.88
C SER A 73 -1.78 -10.66 -7.64
N ALA A 74 -2.30 -10.15 -6.52
CA ALA A 74 -3.71 -10.24 -6.18
C ALA A 74 -4.60 -9.64 -7.29
N PRO A 75 -5.59 -10.39 -7.81
CA PRO A 75 -6.41 -9.88 -8.89
C PRO A 75 -7.30 -8.74 -8.41
N LEU A 76 -7.46 -7.73 -9.28
CA LEU A 76 -8.49 -6.71 -9.16
C LEU A 76 -9.66 -7.06 -10.07
N SER A 77 -10.87 -6.87 -9.56
CA SER A 77 -12.11 -7.10 -10.30
C SER A 77 -12.90 -5.80 -10.43
N GLY A 78 -13.88 -5.75 -11.32
CA GLY A 78 -14.73 -4.56 -11.50
C GLY A 78 -15.62 -4.22 -10.30
N THR A 79 -15.65 -5.05 -9.25
CA THR A 79 -16.32 -4.73 -7.98
C THR A 79 -15.37 -4.14 -6.94
N CYS A 80 -14.06 -4.12 -7.21
CA CYS A 80 -13.10 -3.47 -6.33
C CYS A 80 -13.32 -1.96 -6.35
N SER A 81 -13.30 -1.32 -5.18
CA SER A 81 -13.35 0.14 -5.11
C SER A 81 -12.00 0.75 -5.47
N ALA A 82 -12.04 1.83 -6.26
CA ALA A 82 -10.91 2.75 -6.43
C ALA A 82 -10.52 3.36 -5.09
N SER A 83 -9.22 3.45 -4.84
CA SER A 83 -8.65 4.07 -3.65
C SER A 83 -8.48 5.57 -3.86
N ASP A 84 -8.42 6.29 -2.74
CA ASP A 84 -8.21 7.74 -2.72
C ASP A 84 -6.72 8.08 -2.88
N ILE A 85 -5.83 7.22 -2.37
CA ILE A 85 -4.39 7.48 -2.28
C ILE A 85 -3.61 6.23 -2.63
N TRP A 86 -2.58 6.38 -3.47
CA TRP A 86 -1.58 5.36 -3.80
C TRP A 86 -0.23 5.77 -3.24
N VAL A 87 0.43 4.86 -2.54
CA VAL A 87 1.78 5.04 -2.02
C VAL A 87 2.68 4.03 -2.69
N GLU A 88 3.54 4.50 -3.59
CA GLU A 88 4.66 3.74 -4.12
C GLU A 88 5.81 3.82 -3.12
N ALA A 89 6.19 2.69 -2.51
CA ALA A 89 7.28 2.71 -1.54
C ALA A 89 8.61 2.38 -2.20
N PHE A 90 9.59 3.26 -1.97
CA PHE A 90 11.01 3.06 -2.28
C PHE A 90 11.29 2.79 -3.77
N GLY A 91 10.53 3.44 -4.66
CA GLY A 91 10.69 3.30 -6.12
C GLY A 91 10.41 1.88 -6.62
N CYS A 92 9.44 1.19 -6.03
CA CYS A 92 9.16 -0.20 -6.34
C CYS A 92 8.50 -0.46 -7.71
N ASP A 93 8.05 0.60 -8.39
CA ASP A 93 7.04 0.59 -9.44
C ASP A 93 5.71 -0.05 -8.99
N LEU A 94 4.57 0.45 -9.47
CA LEU A 94 3.27 -0.18 -9.19
C LEU A 94 3.11 -1.48 -10.02
N PRO A 95 2.34 -2.47 -9.53
CA PRO A 95 2.02 -3.64 -10.34
C PRO A 95 1.28 -3.27 -11.63
N ASP A 96 1.73 -3.77 -12.79
CA ASP A 96 1.11 -3.47 -14.10
C ASP A 96 -0.40 -3.73 -14.12
N HIS A 97 -0.85 -4.82 -13.50
CA HIS A 97 -2.26 -5.18 -13.44
C HIS A 97 -3.09 -4.14 -12.65
N PHE A 98 -2.50 -3.53 -11.61
CA PHE A 98 -3.11 -2.45 -10.85
C PHE A 98 -3.21 -1.18 -11.70
N VAL A 99 -2.12 -0.79 -12.38
CA VAL A 99 -2.08 0.41 -13.23
C VAL A 99 -3.10 0.31 -14.37
N HIS A 100 -3.17 -0.85 -15.03
CA HIS A 100 -4.17 -1.09 -16.09
C HIS A 100 -5.61 -1.01 -15.57
N TRP A 101 -5.87 -1.65 -14.42
CA TRP A 101 -7.20 -1.60 -13.78
C TRP A 101 -7.58 -0.16 -13.40
N ALA A 102 -6.69 0.57 -12.75
CA ALA A 102 -6.97 1.93 -12.29
C ALA A 102 -7.15 2.91 -13.46
N SER A 103 -6.41 2.72 -14.55
CA SER A 103 -6.59 3.49 -15.80
C SER A 103 -8.00 3.29 -16.38
N ALA A 104 -8.50 2.05 -16.38
CA ALA A 104 -9.86 1.75 -16.84
C ALA A 104 -10.94 2.37 -15.92
N GLU A 105 -10.74 2.31 -14.60
CA GLU A 105 -11.66 2.89 -13.62
C GLU A 105 -11.74 4.43 -13.75
N THR A 106 -10.59 5.11 -13.85
CA THR A 106 -10.51 6.58 -13.95
C THR A 106 -11.02 7.14 -15.29
N ALA A 107 -11.19 6.29 -16.31
CA ALA A 107 -11.85 6.67 -17.57
C ALA A 107 -13.39 6.75 -17.43
N SER A 108 -13.96 6.24 -16.33
CA SER A 108 -15.39 6.29 -16.06
C SER A 108 -15.83 7.70 -15.66
N PRO A 109 -16.82 8.32 -16.32
CA PRO A 109 -17.33 9.65 -15.97
C PRO A 109 -17.96 9.73 -14.57
N LEU A 110 -18.21 8.58 -13.94
CA LEU A 110 -18.82 8.45 -12.61
C LEU A 110 -17.80 8.59 -11.46
N GLN A 111 -16.49 8.48 -11.74
CA GLN A 111 -15.43 8.71 -10.75
C GLN A 111 -14.93 10.15 -10.84
N ALA A 112 -15.46 11.01 -9.97
CA ALA A 112 -15.18 12.44 -9.99
C ALA A 112 -13.79 12.82 -9.44
N GLN A 113 -13.09 11.91 -8.75
CA GLN A 113 -11.84 12.23 -8.06
C GLN A 113 -10.73 11.26 -8.44
N ARG A 114 -9.65 11.81 -9.02
CA ARG A 114 -8.43 11.07 -9.31
C ARG A 114 -7.67 10.79 -7.99
N PRO A 115 -7.03 9.63 -7.86
CA PRO A 115 -6.26 9.30 -6.67
C PRO A 115 -5.02 10.21 -6.56
N VAL A 116 -4.59 10.44 -5.33
CA VAL A 116 -3.29 11.07 -5.06
C VAL A 116 -2.21 9.99 -5.12
N TRP A 117 -1.23 10.14 -6.00
CA TRP A 117 -0.08 9.24 -6.07
C TRP A 117 1.10 9.89 -5.34
N LEU A 118 1.58 9.21 -4.30
CA LEU A 118 2.74 9.60 -3.50
C LEU A 118 3.86 8.59 -3.70
N ASN A 119 5.08 9.08 -3.87
CA ASN A 119 6.28 8.26 -3.81
C ASN A 119 6.93 8.43 -2.41
N LEU A 120 7.04 7.33 -1.68
CA LEU A 120 7.63 7.28 -0.35
C LEU A 120 9.11 6.89 -0.47
N GLU A 121 9.98 7.87 -0.26
CA GLU A 121 11.42 7.69 -0.35
C GLU A 121 12.05 7.22 0.97
N TYR A 122 13.28 6.71 0.88
CA TYR A 122 14.09 6.42 2.05
C TYR A 122 14.37 7.69 2.87
N LEU A 123 14.48 7.51 4.20
CA LEU A 123 14.94 8.57 5.08
C LEU A 123 16.40 8.92 4.74
N SER A 124 16.64 10.18 4.42
CA SER A 124 18.00 10.73 4.32
C SER A 124 18.09 12.06 5.05
N ALA A 125 19.23 12.28 5.71
CA ALA A 125 19.59 13.54 6.35
C ALA A 125 20.33 14.49 5.39
N GLU A 126 20.44 14.13 4.12
CA GLU A 126 21.13 14.95 3.13
C GLU A 126 20.33 16.21 2.79
N PRO A 127 20.97 17.38 2.65
CA PRO A 127 20.26 18.65 2.48
C PRO A 127 19.40 18.76 1.21
N TYR A 128 19.56 17.86 0.23
CA TYR A 128 18.79 17.91 -1.00
C TYR A 128 17.35 17.39 -0.82
N VAL A 129 17.11 16.52 0.17
CA VAL A 129 15.81 15.84 0.35
C VAL A 129 14.69 16.84 0.60
N GLU A 130 14.94 17.87 1.42
CA GLU A 130 13.96 18.92 1.70
C GLU A 130 13.56 19.70 0.44
N ARG A 131 14.50 19.87 -0.51
CA ARG A 131 14.23 20.55 -1.79
C ARG A 131 13.46 19.68 -2.78
N SER A 132 13.53 18.36 -2.61
CA SER A 132 12.80 17.39 -3.43
C SER A 132 11.46 16.95 -2.84
N HIS A 133 11.18 17.30 -1.59
CA HIS A 133 9.95 16.90 -0.90
C HIS A 133 8.72 17.60 -1.50
N LYS A 134 7.70 16.81 -1.86
CA LYS A 134 6.43 17.23 -2.50
C LYS A 134 6.58 17.78 -3.94
N LEU A 135 7.61 17.37 -4.66
CA LEU A 135 7.71 17.59 -6.11
C LEU A 135 6.62 16.84 -6.89
#